data_AF-A0AAW9LDY6-F1
#
_entry.id   AF-A0AAW9LDY6-F1
#
_cell.length_a   1.000
_cell.length_b   1.000
_cell.length_c   1.000
_cell.angle_alpha   90.00
_cell.angle_beta   90.00
_cell.angle_gamma   90.00
#
_symmetry.space_group_name_H-M   'P 1'
#
loop_
_entity.id
_entity.type
_entity.pdbx_description
1 polymer ?
#
loop_
_entity_poly.entity_id
_entity_poly.type
_entity_poly.pdbx_seq_one_letter_code
_entity_poly.pdbx_strand_id
1 'polypeptide(L)'
;MQCSLCRLPSSYNRAVVDTVQDEPLGCLCTQCIDEFFGRLLDRYEKAGRSCLLCDRDGSYALPEWSCRTVEDESEVVVSGLEVTVEDATPRLCERHFSEFRAEKLPRVERETTNVRDAATVERS
;
A
#
# COMPACT_ATOMS: atom_id res chain seq x y z
N MET A 1 10.38 -6.58 4.47
CA MET A 1 8.92 -6.38 4.50
C MET A 1 8.25 -7.14 3.36
N GLN A 2 6.92 -7.28 3.37
CA GLN A 2 6.17 -7.84 2.24
C GLN A 2 5.43 -6.72 1.50
N CYS A 3 5.41 -6.79 0.17
CA CYS A 3 4.64 -5.86 -0.64
C CYS A 3 3.14 -5.98 -0.32
N SER A 4 2.47 -4.85 -0.08
CA SER A 4 1.04 -4.77 0.24
C SER A 4 0.12 -5.26 -0.87
N LEU A 5 0.68 -5.47 -2.07
CA LEU A 5 -0.03 -5.99 -3.24
C LEU A 5 0.27 -7.45 -3.53
N CYS A 6 1.49 -7.77 -3.95
CA CYS A 6 1.84 -9.12 -4.39
C CYS A 6 2.25 -10.05 -3.25
N ARG A 7 2.36 -9.53 -2.02
CA ARG A 7 2.82 -10.26 -0.80
C ARG A 7 4.22 -10.85 -0.89
N LEU A 8 4.94 -10.62 -1.98
CA LEU A 8 6.33 -11.04 -2.13
C LEU A 8 7.24 -10.19 -1.24
N PRO A 9 8.40 -10.74 -0.81
CA PRO A 9 9.43 -9.97 -0.12
C PRO A 9 9.83 -8.75 -0.94
N SER A 10 9.91 -7.60 -0.27
CA SER A 10 10.27 -6.32 -0.89
C SER A 10 11.25 -5.55 -0.02
N SER A 11 12.17 -4.87 -0.69
CA SER A 11 12.92 -3.74 -0.12
C SER A 11 12.01 -2.53 0.06
N TYR A 12 12.51 -1.55 0.80
CA TYR A 12 11.83 -0.31 1.16
C TYR A 12 11.80 0.68 -0.01
N ASN A 13 11.00 0.44 -1.05
CA ASN A 13 10.89 1.38 -2.18
C ASN A 13 9.94 2.53 -1.84
N ARG A 14 8.65 2.24 -1.70
CA ARG A 14 7.66 3.24 -1.24
C ARG A 14 6.80 2.67 -0.14
N ALA A 15 6.43 3.51 0.81
CA ALA A 15 5.43 3.19 1.81
C ALA A 15 4.02 3.41 1.23
N VAL A 16 3.03 2.81 1.87
CA VAL A 16 1.62 3.19 1.70
C VAL A 16 1.17 3.76 3.03
N VAL A 17 0.77 5.03 3.06
CA VAL A 17 0.32 5.71 4.28
C VAL A 17 -1.14 6.09 4.12
N ASP A 18 -1.97 5.69 5.09
CA ASP A 18 -3.33 6.23 5.22
C ASP A 18 -3.23 7.64 5.77
N THR A 19 -3.62 8.63 4.98
CA THR A 19 -3.47 10.05 5.35
C THR A 19 -4.58 10.55 6.26
N VAL A 20 -5.65 9.76 6.44
CA VAL A 20 -6.72 10.03 7.39
C VAL A 20 -6.33 9.54 8.78
N GLN A 21 -5.70 8.36 8.86
CA GLN A 21 -5.27 7.75 10.12
C GLN A 21 -3.82 8.09 10.50
N ASP A 22 -3.07 8.70 9.58
CA ASP A 22 -1.63 8.98 9.67
C ASP A 22 -0.79 7.72 10.01
N GLU A 23 -1.17 6.59 9.41
CA GLU A 23 -0.58 5.28 9.70
C GLU A 23 0.01 4.63 8.44
N PRO A 24 1.25 4.10 8.49
CA PRO A 24 1.80 3.29 7.42
C PRO A 24 1.11 1.91 7.35
N LEU A 25 0.40 1.66 6.25
CA LEU A 25 -0.28 0.40 5.96
C LEU A 25 0.63 -0.68 5.37
N GLY A 26 1.83 -0.31 4.90
CA GLY A 26 2.83 -1.25 4.39
C GLY A 26 3.74 -0.64 3.33
N CYS A 27 4.25 -1.47 2.41
CA CYS A 27 5.18 -1.04 1.36
C CYS A 27 4.82 -1.59 -0.03
N LEU A 28 5.35 -0.96 -1.07
CA LEU A 28 5.25 -1.40 -2.46
C LEU A 28 6.62 -1.85 -2.97
N CYS A 29 6.64 -2.93 -3.75
CA CYS A 29 7.82 -3.34 -4.48
C CYS A 29 7.95 -2.58 -5.81
N THR A 30 9.18 -2.45 -6.31
CA THR A 30 9.49 -1.79 -7.60
C THR A 30 8.66 -2.35 -8.74
N GLN A 31 8.49 -3.67 -8.82
CA GLN A 31 7.70 -4.29 -9.89
C GLN A 31 6.23 -3.84 -9.88
N CYS A 32 5.58 -3.82 -8.71
CA CYS A 32 4.20 -3.33 -8.61
C CYS A 32 4.09 -1.83 -8.88
N ILE A 33 5.14 -1.07 -8.56
CA ILE A 33 5.21 0.35 -8.90
C ILE A 33 5.29 0.53 -10.41
N ASP A 34 6.22 -0.17 -11.07
CA ASP A 34 6.47 -0.06 -12.49
C ASP A 34 5.27 -0.52 -13.33
N GLU A 35 4.61 -1.61 -12.93
CA GLU A 35 3.46 -2.15 -13.66
C GLU A 35 2.25 -1.22 -13.62
N PHE A 36 1.99 -0.55 -12.49
CA PHE A 36 0.80 0.29 -12.33
C PHE A 36 1.03 1.76 -12.63
N PHE A 37 2.12 2.31 -12.11
CA PHE A 37 2.43 3.72 -12.26
C PHE A 37 3.42 3.94 -13.39
N GLY A 38 4.27 2.96 -13.70
CA GLY A 38 5.39 3.16 -14.61
C GLY A 38 6.17 4.40 -14.21
N ARG A 39 6.34 5.33 -15.16
CA ARG A 39 7.04 6.62 -14.92
C ARG A 39 6.16 7.73 -14.37
N LEU A 40 4.90 7.44 -13.99
CA LEU A 40 3.96 8.45 -13.49
C LEU A 40 4.44 9.03 -12.15
N LEU A 41 5.06 8.20 -11.29
CA LEU A 41 5.63 8.67 -10.02
C LEU A 41 6.88 9.54 -10.23
N ASP A 42 7.70 9.23 -11.21
CA ASP A 42 8.93 9.98 -11.52
C ASP A 42 8.65 11.41 -12.02
N ARG A 43 7.47 11.60 -12.62
CA ARG A 43 7.04 12.87 -13.24
C ARG A 43 5.97 13.59 -12.44
N TYR A 44 5.66 13.09 -11.24
CA TYR A 44 4.64 13.70 -10.42
C TYR A 44 5.16 15.01 -9.82
N GLU A 45 4.89 16.10 -10.52
CA GLU A 45 5.18 17.47 -10.07
C GLU A 45 3.92 18.18 -9.53
N LYS A 46 2.78 17.49 -9.48
CA LYS A 46 1.51 18.11 -9.08
C LYS A 46 1.55 18.36 -7.58
N ALA A 47 1.77 19.61 -7.19
CA ALA A 47 1.58 20.05 -5.81
C ALA A 47 0.12 19.87 -5.41
N GLY A 48 -0.15 19.16 -4.31
CA GLY A 48 -1.47 19.11 -3.70
C GLY A 48 -1.92 17.72 -3.25
N ARG A 49 -3.10 17.70 -2.63
CA ARG A 49 -3.66 16.52 -1.96
C ARG A 49 -4.56 15.67 -2.86
N SER A 50 -4.57 15.92 -4.17
CA SER A 50 -5.40 15.18 -5.13
C SER A 50 -4.78 13.84 -5.52
N CYS A 51 -5.62 12.94 -6.03
CA CYS A 51 -5.20 11.67 -6.59
C CYS A 51 -4.36 11.85 -7.87
N LEU A 52 -3.36 10.98 -8.05
CA LEU A 52 -2.54 10.87 -9.26
C LEU A 52 -3.35 10.58 -10.53
N LEU A 53 -4.49 9.89 -10.40
CA LEU A 53 -5.24 9.34 -11.52
C LEU A 53 -6.58 10.06 -11.77
N CYS A 54 -6.99 10.97 -10.86
CA CYS A 54 -8.17 11.81 -11.03
C CYS A 54 -8.13 13.03 -10.10
N ASP A 55 -9.04 13.98 -10.28
CA ASP A 55 -9.07 15.20 -9.45
C ASP A 55 -9.79 15.04 -8.10
N ARG A 56 -9.99 13.79 -7.62
CA ARG A 56 -10.53 13.54 -6.27
C ARG A 56 -9.44 13.67 -5.21
N ASP A 57 -9.85 13.88 -3.97
CA ASP A 57 -8.94 13.86 -2.83
C ASP A 57 -8.24 12.50 -2.68
N GLY A 58 -6.94 12.55 -2.40
CA GLY A 58 -6.08 11.39 -2.21
C GLY A 58 -5.99 11.00 -0.75
N SER A 59 -6.63 9.88 -0.38
CA SER A 59 -6.64 9.33 0.98
C SER A 59 -5.38 8.52 1.30
N TYR A 60 -4.68 8.00 0.28
CA TYR A 60 -3.50 7.14 0.45
C TYR A 60 -2.26 7.79 -0.16
N ALA A 61 -1.25 8.09 0.64
CA ALA A 61 0.02 8.65 0.18
C ALA A 61 1.03 7.54 -0.13
N LEU A 62 1.87 7.79 -1.14
CA LEU A 62 2.92 6.88 -1.61
C LEU A 62 4.31 7.50 -1.43
N PRO A 63 4.73 7.84 -0.21
CA PRO A 63 6.05 8.44 0.04
C PRO A 63 7.19 7.44 -0.14
N GLU A 64 8.39 7.97 -0.36
CA GLU A 64 9.63 7.20 -0.33
C GLU A 64 10.08 6.97 1.11
N TRP A 65 10.80 5.87 1.34
CA TRP A 65 11.46 5.64 2.62
C TRP A 65 12.75 6.45 2.67
N SER A 66 12.93 7.24 3.73
CA SER A 66 14.17 7.96 3.99
C SER A 66 14.93 7.29 5.13
N CYS A 67 16.22 7.04 4.94
CA CYS A 67 17.09 6.67 6.05
C CYS A 67 17.40 7.92 6.86
N ARG A 68 17.12 7.89 8.16
CA ARG A 68 17.60 8.89 9.10
C ARG A 68 18.62 8.27 10.01
N THR A 69 19.78 8.90 10.05
CA THR A 69 20.83 8.60 11.02
C THR A 69 20.78 9.66 12.10
N VAL A 70 20.61 9.26 13.35
CA VAL A 70 20.72 10.14 14.51
C VAL A 70 21.92 9.69 15.32
N GLU A 71 22.83 10.63 15.55
CA GLU A 71 23.94 10.47 16.49
C GLU A 71 23.47 11.04 17.83
N ASP A 72 23.45 10.22 18.87
CA ASP A 72 23.12 10.70 20.21
C ASP A 72 24.36 11.27 20.92
N GLU A 73 24.16 11.92 22.07
CA GLU A 73 25.23 12.54 22.86
C GLU A 73 26.30 11.54 23.37
N SER A 74 26.07 10.24 23.20
CA SER A 74 26.99 9.15 23.56
C SER A 74 27.70 8.52 22.35
N GLU A 75 27.70 9.19 21.18
CA GLU A 75 28.28 8.71 19.92
C GLU A 75 27.62 7.42 19.38
N VAL A 76 26.42 7.08 19.87
CA VAL A 76 25.66 5.94 19.33
C VAL A 76 24.94 6.40 18.07
N VAL A 77 25.31 5.77 16.95
CA VAL A 77 24.70 5.99 15.65
C VAL A 77 23.50 5.06 15.49
N VAL A 78 22.29 5.61 15.59
CA VAL A 78 21.05 4.87 15.29
C VAL A 78 20.63 5.20 13.86
N SER A 79 20.64 4.19 12.99
CA SER A 79 20.12 4.29 11.63
C SER A 79 18.70 3.70 11.59
N GLY A 80 17.72 4.57 11.35
CA GLY A 80 16.31 4.22 11.25
C GLY A 80 15.74 4.52 9.86
N LEU A 81 14.65 3.85 9.52
CA LEU A 81 13.85 4.18 8.35
C LEU A 81 12.67 5.02 8.79
N GLU A 82 12.52 6.18 8.17
CA GLU A 82 11.42 7.11 8.40
C GLU A 82 10.64 7.32 7.09
N VAL A 83 9.41 7.78 7.23
CA VAL A 83 8.54 8.12 6.12
C VAL A 83 7.93 9.48 6.40
N THR A 84 7.98 10.38 5.41
CA THR A 84 7.40 11.72 5.52
C THR A 84 6.39 11.90 4.40
N VAL A 85 5.18 12.36 4.74
CA VAL A 85 4.14 12.71 3.77
C VAL A 85 4.11 14.22 3.61
N GLU A 86 4.55 14.69 2.45
CA GLU A 86 4.58 16.09 2.05
C GLU A 86 3.41 16.42 1.10
N ASP A 87 3.24 17.71 0.77
CA ASP A 87 2.21 18.15 -0.19
C ASP A 87 2.51 17.69 -1.63
N ALA A 88 3.78 17.44 -1.97
CA ALA A 88 4.19 16.87 -3.25
C ALA A 88 4.17 15.33 -3.25
N THR A 89 3.91 14.68 -2.10
CA THR A 89 3.86 13.22 -2.04
C THR A 89 2.71 12.71 -2.90
N PRO A 90 2.95 11.77 -3.83
CA PRO A 90 1.91 11.28 -4.71
C PRO A 90 0.82 10.54 -3.92
N ARG A 91 -0.45 10.75 -4.30
CA ARG A 91 -1.60 10.20 -3.57
C ARG A 91 -2.57 9.44 -4.47
N LEU A 92 -3.34 8.53 -3.88
CA LEU A 92 -4.45 7.83 -4.50
C LEU A 92 -5.73 8.03 -3.72
N CYS A 93 -6.85 8.22 -4.43
CA CYS A 93 -8.17 8.14 -3.81
C CYS A 93 -8.52 6.69 -3.50
N GLU A 94 -9.50 6.47 -2.62
CA GLU A 94 -9.92 5.14 -2.17
C GLU A 94 -10.28 4.19 -3.31
N ARG A 95 -10.96 4.71 -4.35
CA ARG A 95 -11.35 3.92 -5.51
C ARG A 95 -10.13 3.36 -6.23
N HIS A 96 -9.21 4.24 -6.63
CA HIS A 96 -8.02 3.81 -7.38
C HIS A 96 -7.08 2.96 -6.53
N PHE A 97 -6.98 3.22 -5.22
CA PHE A 97 -6.22 2.35 -4.33
C PHE A 97 -6.86 0.96 -4.18
N SER A 98 -8.19 0.88 -4.13
CA SER A 98 -8.90 -0.40 -4.06
C SER A 98 -8.79 -1.21 -5.35
N GLU A 99 -8.93 -0.56 -6.52
CA GLU A 99 -8.71 -1.18 -7.84
C GLU A 99 -7.29 -1.74 -7.94
N PHE A 100 -6.30 -0.94 -7.52
CA PHE A 100 -4.89 -1.33 -7.44
C PHE A 100 -4.65 -2.57 -6.56
N ARG A 101 -5.32 -2.69 -5.41
CA ARG A 101 -5.23 -3.90 -4.58
C ARG A 101 -5.95 -5.10 -5.20
N ALA A 102 -7.08 -4.88 -5.85
CA ALA A 102 -7.94 -5.94 -6.38
C ALA A 102 -7.34 -6.63 -7.61
N GLU A 103 -6.56 -5.93 -8.43
CA GLU A 103 -5.92 -6.52 -9.61
C GLU A 103 -4.74 -7.44 -9.26
N LYS A 104 -4.06 -7.20 -8.13
CA LYS A 104 -2.87 -7.99 -7.72
C LYS A 104 -3.15 -9.12 -6.75
N LEU A 105 -4.22 -9.01 -5.96
CA LEU A 105 -4.65 -10.10 -5.12
C LEU A 105 -5.52 -11.03 -5.98
N PRO A 106 -5.27 -12.36 -6.02
CA PRO A 106 -6.25 -13.26 -6.60
C PRO A 106 -7.58 -12.98 -5.91
N ARG A 107 -8.64 -12.78 -6.70
CA ARG A 107 -10.00 -12.76 -6.15
C ARG A 107 -10.13 -14.06 -5.38
N VAL A 108 -10.15 -13.98 -4.05
CA VAL A 108 -10.56 -15.10 -3.22
C VAL A 108 -12.02 -15.28 -3.59
N GLU A 109 -12.30 -16.20 -4.52
CA GLU A 109 -13.64 -16.68 -4.76
C GLU A 109 -14.10 -17.17 -3.40
N ARG A 110 -15.01 -16.41 -2.78
CA ARG A 110 -15.71 -16.88 -1.60
C ARG A 110 -16.57 -18.02 -2.12
N GLU A 111 -16.03 -19.23 -2.12
CA GLU A 111 -16.83 -20.43 -2.16
C GLU A 111 -17.77 -20.36 -0.98
N THR A 112 -19.00 -19.89 -1.24
CA THR A 112 -20.12 -20.06 -0.34
C THR A 112 -20.36 -21.56 -0.28
N THR A 113 -19.74 -22.24 0.67
CA THR A 113 -20.10 -23.60 1.03
C THR A 113 -21.56 -23.57 1.46
N ASN A 114 -22.45 -23.93 0.55
CA ASN A 114 -23.85 -24.18 0.85
C ASN A 114 -23.90 -25.36 1.83
N VAL A 115 -24.05 -25.06 3.11
CA VAL A 115 -24.40 -26.07 4.12
C VAL A 115 -25.91 -26.33 3.97
N ARG A 116 -26.26 -27.13 2.97
CA ARG A 116 -27.56 -27.81 2.89
C ARG A 116 -27.29 -29.23 2.43
N ASP A 117 -27.21 -30.14 3.40
CA ASP A 117 -27.88 -31.44 3.40
C ASP A 117 -27.29 -32.31 4.52
N ALA A 118 -27.79 -32.07 5.74
CA ALA A 118 -27.76 -33.05 6.81
C ALA A 118 -29.22 -33.39 7.12
N ALA A 119 -29.85 -34.16 6.24
CA ALA A 119 -31.10 -34.83 6.55
C ALA A 119 -31.06 -36.27 6.02
N THR A 120 -31.31 -37.19 6.95
CA THR A 120 -31.76 -38.57 6.75
C THR A 120 -30.68 -39.67 6.69
N VAL A 121 -30.23 -40.09 7.87
CA VAL A 121 -29.95 -41.50 8.15
C VAL A 121 -30.63 -41.84 9.48
N GLU A 122 -31.85 -42.37 9.41
CA GLU A 122 -32.31 -43.33 10.42
C GLU A 122 -32.84 -44.56 9.69
N ARG A 123 -32.11 -45.65 9.90
CA ARG A 123 -32.41 -47.01 9.50
C ARG A 123 -33.48 -47.57 10.45
N SER A 124 -34.45 -48.31 9.92
CA SER A 124 -34.82 -49.71 10.26
C SER A 124 -36.23 -50.03 9.81
#